data_AF-A0A7T2VX96-F1
#
_entry.id   AF-A0A7T2VX96-F1
#
_cell.length_a   1.000
_cell.length_b   1.000
_cell.length_c   1.000
_cell.angle_alpha   90.00
_cell.angle_beta   90.00
_cell.angle_gamma   90.00
#
_symmetry.space_group_name_H-M   'P 1'
#
loop_
_entity.id
_entity.type
_entity.pdbx_description
1 polymer ?
#
loop_
_entity_poly.entity_id
_entity_poly.type
_entity_poly.pdbx_seq_one_letter_code
_entity_poly.pdbx_strand_id
1 'polypeptide(L)' 'MDTPTRTATATVELPACDLSRRSVRVLQRRANGFVEFEFSVGWPELVVELTMAEPDFQDFCRRQGATVL' A
#
# COMPACT_ATOMS: atom_id res chain seq x y z
N MET A 1 -27.18 -1.22 -44.01
CA MET A 1 -26.38 -2.08 -43.13
C MET A 1 -25.09 -1.34 -42.87
N ASP A 2 -24.97 -0.74 -41.68
CA ASP A 2 -23.76 -0.54 -40.85
C ASP A 2 -24.01 0.71 -39.99
N THR A 3 -24.47 0.49 -38.76
CA THR A 3 -24.61 1.55 -37.75
C THR A 3 -23.36 1.46 -36.88
N PRO A 4 -22.53 2.51 -36.76
CA PRO A 4 -21.37 2.46 -35.89
C PRO A 4 -21.84 2.48 -34.44
N THR A 5 -21.77 1.33 -33.77
CA THR A 5 -21.96 1.21 -32.32
C THR A 5 -20.86 2.02 -31.63
N ARG A 6 -21.21 3.19 -31.10
CA ARG A 6 -20.32 4.00 -30.27
C ARG A 6 -20.18 3.31 -28.91
N THR A 7 -19.07 2.61 -28.69
CA THR A 7 -18.69 2.06 -27.39
C THR A 7 -18.71 3.19 -26.35
N ALA A 8 -19.67 3.13 -25.41
CA ALA A 8 -19.73 4.07 -24.31
C ALA A 8 -18.54 3.79 -23.36
N THR A 9 -17.72 4.81 -23.12
CA THR A 9 -16.64 4.74 -22.13
C THR A 9 -17.26 4.68 -20.73
N ALA A 10 -17.27 3.50 -20.12
CA ALA A 10 -17.64 3.38 -18.72
C ALA A 10 -16.58 4.09 -17.86
N THR A 11 -17.00 5.08 -17.07
CA THR A 11 -16.11 5.73 -16.10
C THR A 11 -16.04 4.83 -14.87
N VAL A 12 -14.84 4.37 -14.52
CA VAL A 12 -14.61 3.59 -13.30
C VAL A 12 -14.48 4.58 -12.14
N GLU A 13 -15.41 4.56 -11.20
CA GLU A 13 -15.29 5.29 -9.94
C GLU A 13 -14.30 4.56 -9.04
N LEU A 14 -13.07 5.09 -8.94
CA LEU A 14 -12.07 4.58 -8.02
C LEU A 14 -12.34 5.11 -6.61
N PRO A 15 -12.11 4.31 -5.55
CA PRO A 15 -12.18 4.81 -4.18
C PRO A 15 -11.21 5.99 -3.99
N ALA A 16 -11.65 6.97 -3.21
CA ALA A 16 -10.88 8.18 -2.93
C ALA A 16 -9.49 7.83 -2.39
N CYS A 17 -8.45 8.29 -3.07
CA CYS A 17 -7.06 8.06 -2.70
C CYS A 17 -6.48 9.26 -1.98
N ASP A 18 -6.13 9.06 -0.71
CA ASP A 18 -5.45 10.07 0.09
C ASP A 18 -3.98 9.67 0.29
N LEU A 19 -3.09 10.17 -0.57
CA LEU A 19 -1.65 9.86 -0.55
C LEU A 19 -0.93 10.31 0.74
N SER A 20 -1.60 11.08 1.62
CA SER A 20 -1.06 11.38 2.95
C SER A 20 -1.22 10.21 3.93
N ARG A 21 -2.17 9.30 3.67
CA ARG A 21 -2.41 8.11 4.50
C ARG A 21 -1.41 7.04 4.16
N ARG A 22 -0.64 6.65 5.18
CA ARG A 22 0.41 5.65 5.10
C ARG A 22 0.20 4.66 6.22
N SER A 23 0.22 3.36 5.90
CA SER A 23 0.02 2.30 6.87
C SER A 23 1.08 1.23 6.77
N VAL A 24 1.41 0.64 7.91
CA VAL A 24 2.33 -0.49 8.01
C VAL A 24 1.60 -1.63 8.71
N ARG A 25 1.66 -2.83 8.14
CA ARG A 25 1.14 -4.05 8.76
C ARG A 25 2.27 -5.06 8.93
N VAL A 26 2.58 -5.42 10.17
CA VAL A 26 3.63 -6.43 10.43
C VAL A 26 3.08 -7.82 10.11
N LEU A 27 3.75 -8.52 9.21
CA LEU A 27 3.41 -9.90 8.85
C LEU A 27 4.11 -10.89 9.78
N GLN A 28 5.43 -10.71 9.95
CA GLN A 28 6.25 -11.62 10.74
C GLN A 28 7.46 -10.90 11.32
N ARG A 29 7.84 -11.26 12.55
CA ARG A 29 9.15 -10.95 13.13
C ARG A 29 9.99 -12.21 13.13
N ARG A 30 11.09 -12.19 12.39
CA ARG A 30 11.99 -13.34 12.23
C ARG A 30 12.95 -13.43 13.40
N ALA A 31 13.34 -14.66 13.77
CA ALA A 31 14.30 -14.92 14.83
C ALA A 31 15.71 -14.35 14.55
N ASN A 32 16.02 -14.06 13.29
CA ASN A 32 17.28 -13.44 12.87
C ASN A 32 17.28 -11.89 12.97
N GLY A 33 16.25 -11.30 13.57
CA GLY A 33 16.16 -9.85 13.79
C GLY A 33 15.59 -9.03 12.62
N PHE A 34 15.02 -9.70 11.62
CA PHE A 34 14.32 -9.04 10.50
C PHE A 34 12.80 -8.98 10.72
N VAL A 35 12.17 -7.95 10.17
CA VAL A 35 10.73 -7.73 10.19
C VAL A 35 10.23 -7.76 8.76
N GLU A 36 9.26 -8.63 8.50
CA GLU A 36 8.45 -8.65 7.28
C GLU A 36 7.18 -7.85 7.52
N PHE A 37 6.89 -6.92 6.63
CA PHE A 37 5.72 -6.06 6.75
C PHE A 37 5.23 -5.60 5.38
N GLU A 38 3.95 -5.24 5.34
CA GLU A 38 3.33 -4.56 4.21
C GLU A 38 3.29 -3.07 4.48
N PHE A 39 3.54 -2.27 3.43
CA PHE A 39 3.40 -0.83 3.46
C PHE A 39 2.44 -0.36 2.37
N SER A 40 1.45 0.45 2.73
CA SER A 40 0.47 1.01 1.79
C SER A 40 0.47 2.53 1.84
N VAL A 41 0.16 3.16 0.70
CA VAL A 41 -0.03 4.62 0.57
C VAL A 41 -1.33 4.90 -0.17
N GLY A 42 -2.23 5.65 0.46
CA GLY A 42 -3.54 6.00 -0.09
C GLY A 42 -4.53 4.85 -0.08
N TRP A 43 -4.27 3.79 -0.84
CA TRP A 43 -5.11 2.60 -0.90
C TRP A 43 -4.57 1.51 0.02
N PRO A 44 -5.34 1.04 1.02
CA PRO A 44 -4.92 -0.04 1.91
C PRO A 44 -4.61 -1.34 1.16
N GLU A 45 -5.28 -1.55 0.04
CA GLU A 45 -5.20 -2.75 -0.81
C GLU A 45 -3.94 -2.77 -1.70
N LEU A 46 -3.33 -1.59 -1.94
CA LEU A 46 -2.11 -1.46 -2.71
C LEU A 46 -0.91 -1.46 -1.76
N VAL A 47 -0.36 -2.65 -1.54
CA VAL A 47 0.75 -2.89 -0.60
C VAL A 47 2.06 -3.15 -1.33
N VAL A 48 3.15 -2.75 -0.71
CA VAL A 48 4.50 -3.24 -1.02
C VAL A 48 4.96 -4.09 0.15
N GLU A 49 5.37 -5.32 -0.13
CA GLU A 49 6.01 -6.19 0.85
C GLU A 49 7.49 -5.83 1.02
N LEU A 50 7.90 -5.63 2.26
CA LEU A 50 9.25 -5.22 2.62
C LEU A 50 9.80 -6.11 3.73
N THR A 51 11.12 -6.28 3.74
CA THR A 51 11.85 -6.96 4.81
C THR A 51 13.10 -6.18 5.15
N MET A 52 13.26 -5.81 6.42
CA MET A 52 14.44 -5.09 6.91
C MET A 52 14.74 -5.46 8.36
N ALA A 53 15.93 -5.08 8.86
CA ALA A 53 16.26 -5.29 10.26
C ALA A 53 15.32 -4.46 11.16
N GLU A 54 15.04 -4.95 12.38
CA GLU A 54 14.19 -4.25 13.36
C GLU A 54 14.54 -2.76 13.57
N PRO A 55 15.81 -2.32 13.71
CA PRO A 55 16.11 -0.90 13.83
C PRO A 55 15.76 -0.09 12.57
N ASP A 56 16.02 -0.64 11.38
CA ASP A 56 15.70 0.00 10.10
C ASP A 56 14.17 0.11 9.91
N PHE A 57 13.42 -0.90 10.36
CA PHE A 57 11.97 -0.90 10.37
C PHE A 57 11.41 0.24 11.22
N GLN A 58 11.93 0.42 12.43
CA GLN A 58 11.50 1.52 13.30
C GLN A 58 11.84 2.89 12.69
N ASP A 59 13.01 3.03 12.07
CA ASP A 59 13.39 4.25 11.35
C ASP A 59 12.50 4.50 10.12
N PHE A 60 12.15 3.46 9.38
CA PHE A 60 11.23 3.53 8.26
C PHE A 60 9.85 4.04 8.71
N CYS A 61 9.26 3.44 9.76
CA CYS A 61 7.97 3.87 10.29
C CYS A 61 7.98 5.36 10.70
N ARG A 62 9.05 5.80 11.38
CA ARG A 62 9.22 7.22 11.77
C ARG A 62 9.28 8.15 10.56
N ARG A 63 10.09 7.82 9.55
CA ARG A 63 10.30 8.65 8.36
C ARG A 63 9.05 8.74 7.48
N GLN A 64 8.30 7.65 7.39
CA GLN A 64 7.07 7.62 6.59
C GLN A 64 5.89 8.29 7.31
N GLY A 65 5.92 8.44 8.63
CA GLY A 65 4.75 8.88 9.39
C GLY A 65 3.59 7.88 9.25
N ALA A 66 3.92 6.59 9.10
CA ALA A 66 2.94 5.55 8.87
C ALA A 66 2.27 5.11 10.17
N THR A 67 0.97 4.83 10.10
CA THR A 67 0.23 4.23 11.21
C THR A 67 0.41 2.72 11.18
N VAL A 68 0.79 2.12 12.32
CA VAL A 68 0.87 0.65 12.43
C VAL A 68 -0.54 0.10 12.65
N LEU A 69 -0.90 -0.90 11.85
CA LEU A 69 -2.19 -1.60 11.87
C LEU A 69 -2.11 -2.95 12.59
#